data_AF-Q8KWY8-F1
#
_entry.id   AF-Q8KWY8-F1
#
_cell.length_a   1.000
_cell.length_b   1.000
_cell.length_c   1.000
_cell.angle_alpha   90.00
_cell.angle_beta   90.00
_cell.angle_gamma   90.00
#
_symmetry.space_group_name_H-M   'P 1'
#
loop_
_entity.id
_entity.type
_entity.pdbx_description
1 polymer ?
#
loop_
_entity_poly.entity_id
_entity_poly.type
_entity_poly.pdbx_seq_one_letter_code
_entity_poly.pdbx_strand_id
1 'polypeptide(L)'
;VTKVEGNNVHTKVVVAGPVSSHKGINLPGVAVSLPALTEKDENDLRWAIQTGADIIAMSFVRFATDIDRAHEIMDEEGRRIPIVAKIEKPQAVENLEDIVKVFDGIMVAR
;
A
#
# COMPACT_ATOMS: atom_id res chain seq x y z
N VAL A 1 1.02 -23.81 -3.32
CA VAL A 1 2.15 -24.21 -2.44
C VAL A 1 2.14 -25.73 -2.33
N THR A 2 3.28 -26.40 -2.43
CA THR A 2 3.38 -27.87 -2.34
C THR A 2 3.99 -28.36 -1.03
N LYS A 3 4.90 -27.58 -0.42
CA LYS A 3 5.52 -27.89 0.87
C LYS A 3 6.09 -26.61 1.52
N VAL A 4 6.19 -26.58 2.84
CA VAL A 4 6.94 -25.56 3.59
C VAL A 4 8.01 -26.28 4.43
N GLU A 5 9.26 -25.83 4.34
CA GLU A 5 10.41 -26.37 5.08
C GLU A 5 11.22 -25.24 5.70
N GLY A 6 11.06 -25.02 7.01
CA GLY A 6 11.67 -23.87 7.68
C GLY A 6 11.23 -22.56 7.02
N ASN A 7 12.20 -21.81 6.47
CA ASN A 7 11.95 -20.55 5.76
C ASN A 7 11.71 -20.71 4.25
N ASN A 8 11.66 -21.94 3.74
CA ASN A 8 11.49 -22.21 2.31
C ASN A 8 10.04 -22.58 1.99
N VAL A 9 9.47 -21.91 0.99
CA VAL A 9 8.16 -22.25 0.42
C VAL A 9 8.35 -22.93 -0.92
N HIS A 10 8.08 -24.22 -0.98
CA HIS A 10 8.14 -24.98 -2.22
C HIS A 10 6.84 -24.77 -3.01
N THR A 11 7.00 -24.44 -4.29
CA THR A 11 5.90 -24.18 -5.21
C THR A 11 6.03 -25.01 -6.47
N LYS A 12 4.93 -25.15 -7.21
CA LYS A 12 4.92 -25.75 -8.54
C LYS A 12 4.53 -24.65 -9.52
N VAL A 13 5.32 -24.49 -10.58
CA VAL A 13 4.97 -23.60 -11.69
C VAL A 13 3.75 -24.19 -12.40
N VAL A 14 2.62 -23.49 -12.35
CA VAL A 14 1.40 -23.87 -13.07
C VAL A 14 1.35 -23.19 -14.44
N VAL A 15 1.83 -21.95 -14.53
CA VAL A 15 1.95 -21.16 -15.76
C VAL A 15 3.36 -20.63 -15.84
N ALA A 16 4.08 -20.94 -16.92
CA ALA A 16 5.47 -20.51 -17.11
C ALA A 16 5.55 -19.07 -17.63
N GLY A 17 6.63 -18.37 -17.28
CA GLY A 17 6.90 -17.02 -17.75
C GLY A 17 8.21 -16.46 -17.18
N PRO A 18 8.70 -15.33 -17.71
CA PRO A 18 9.93 -14.72 -17.22
C PRO A 18 9.72 -14.08 -15.84
N VAL A 19 10.70 -14.34 -14.96
CA VAL A 19 10.86 -13.66 -13.67
C VAL A 19 12.11 -12.80 -13.72
N SER A 20 12.07 -11.68 -13.00
CA SER A 20 13.19 -10.74 -12.89
C SER A 20 13.32 -10.29 -11.44
N SER A 21 14.45 -9.67 -11.11
CA SER A 21 14.72 -9.15 -9.77
C SER A 21 13.62 -8.20 -9.30
N HIS A 22 13.22 -8.32 -8.04
CA HIS A 22 12.23 -7.48 -7.37
C HIS A 22 10.81 -7.49 -7.99
N LYS A 23 10.45 -8.51 -8.78
CA LYS A 23 9.04 -8.70 -9.16
C LYS A 23 8.19 -8.90 -7.91
N GLY A 24 7.11 -8.12 -7.81
CA GLY A 24 6.13 -8.28 -6.75
C GLY A 24 5.47 -9.66 -6.79
N ILE A 25 5.16 -10.18 -5.61
CA ILE A 25 4.34 -11.37 -5.42
C ILE A 25 3.02 -10.96 -4.77
N ASN A 26 1.93 -11.60 -5.16
CA ASN A 26 0.63 -11.44 -4.49
C ASN A 26 0.17 -12.79 -3.96
N LEU A 27 -0.36 -12.81 -2.74
CA LEU A 27 -0.86 -14.00 -2.06
C LEU A 27 -2.39 -13.87 -1.90
N PRO A 28 -3.17 -14.26 -2.91
CA PRO A 28 -4.63 -14.12 -2.86
C PRO A 28 -5.21 -14.96 -1.71
N GLY A 29 -6.19 -14.40 -1.00
CA GLY A 29 -6.87 -15.06 0.12
C GLY A 29 -6.07 -15.14 1.42
N VAL A 30 -4.87 -14.55 1.48
CA VAL A 30 -4.07 -14.48 2.71
C VAL A 30 -4.11 -13.05 3.25
N ALA A 31 -4.53 -12.89 4.50
CA ALA A 31 -4.40 -11.63 5.20
C ALA A 31 -2.92 -11.40 5.52
N VAL A 32 -2.28 -10.51 4.76
CA VAL A 32 -0.93 -10.05 5.06
C VAL A 32 -1.05 -8.90 6.05
N SER A 33 -0.60 -9.11 7.29
CA SER A 33 -0.60 -8.09 8.34
C SER A 33 0.58 -7.14 8.18
N LEU A 34 0.56 -6.33 7.14
CA LEU A 34 1.46 -5.18 7.02
C LEU A 34 0.73 -3.92 7.52
N PRO A 35 1.45 -2.99 8.16
CA PRO A 35 0.91 -1.65 8.44
C PRO A 35 0.58 -0.94 7.12
N ALA A 36 -0.22 0.13 7.19
CA ALA A 36 -0.56 0.95 6.02
C ALA A 36 0.69 1.61 5.40
N LEU A 37 1.62 2.06 6.25
CA LEU A 37 2.93 2.56 5.88
C LEU A 37 4.01 1.72 6.54
N THR A 38 5.01 1.30 5.77
CA THR A 38 6.25 0.74 6.31
C THR A 38 7.20 1.88 6.71
N GLU A 39 8.24 1.57 7.49
CA GLU A 39 9.29 2.55 7.83
C GLU A 39 9.89 3.22 6.59
N LYS A 40 10.05 2.46 5.50
CA LYS A 40 10.48 3.00 4.22
C LYS A 40 9.47 4.00 3.65
N ASP A 41 8.18 3.67 3.68
CA ASP A 41 7.13 4.56 3.17
C ASP A 41 7.04 5.87 3.97
N GLU A 42 7.26 5.82 5.29
CA GLU A 42 7.34 7.02 6.13
C GLU A 42 8.52 7.92 5.71
N ASN A 43 9.70 7.32 5.50
CA ASN A 43 10.88 8.05 5.04
C ASN A 43 10.68 8.65 3.63
N ASP A 44 10.05 7.90 2.72
CA ASP A 44 9.74 8.36 1.37
C ASP A 44 8.72 9.50 1.40
N LEU A 45 7.73 9.46 2.29
CA LEU A 45 6.75 10.53 2.45
C LEU A 45 7.41 11.83 2.92
N ARG A 46 8.27 11.78 3.95
CA ARG A 46 9.04 12.96 4.40
C ARG A 46 9.89 13.52 3.28
N TRP A 47 10.61 12.66 2.57
CA TRP A 47 11.41 13.05 1.42
C TRP A 47 10.56 13.72 0.32
N ALA A 48 9.38 13.16 0.01
CA ALA A 48 8.47 13.71 -0.98
C ALA A 48 7.94 15.10 -0.58
N ILE A 49 7.63 15.30 0.70
CA ILE A 49 7.22 16.60 1.25
C ILE A 49 8.32 17.65 1.07
N GLN A 50 9.55 17.29 1.45
CA GLN A 50 10.73 18.18 1.37
C GLN A 50 11.12 18.50 -0.07
N THR A 51 10.95 17.54 -0.99
CA THR A 51 11.25 17.72 -2.42
C THR A 51 10.16 18.51 -3.16
N GLY A 52 8.99 18.67 -2.54
CA GLY A 52 7.93 19.52 -3.05
C GLY A 52 6.86 18.81 -3.85
N ALA A 53 6.59 17.53 -3.57
CA ALA A 53 5.50 16.80 -4.22
C ALA A 53 4.14 17.52 -4.05
N ASP A 54 3.33 17.48 -5.10
CA ASP A 54 2.00 18.11 -5.12
C ASP A 54 0.87 17.17 -4.72
N ILE A 55 1.10 15.85 -4.82
CA ILE A 55 0.13 14.81 -4.52
C ILE A 55 0.85 13.52 -4.12
N ILE A 56 0.29 12.79 -3.16
CA ILE A 56 0.77 11.47 -2.75
C ILE A 56 -0.26 10.42 -3.14
N ALA A 57 0.18 9.30 -3.71
CA ALA A 57 -0.67 8.15 -3.98
C ALA A 57 -0.33 7.01 -3.02
N MET A 58 -1.23 6.68 -2.11
CA MET A 58 -1.00 5.66 -1.08
C MET A 58 -1.47 4.29 -1.57
N SER A 59 -0.56 3.32 -1.60
CA SER A 59 -0.83 1.97 -2.09
C SER A 59 -1.49 1.09 -1.04
N PHE A 60 -2.25 0.08 -1.48
CA PHE A 60 -2.84 -0.95 -0.62
C PHE A 60 -3.71 -0.43 0.54
N VAL A 61 -4.40 0.71 0.35
CA VAL A 61 -5.39 1.21 1.31
C VAL A 61 -6.45 0.14 1.55
N ARG A 62 -6.84 -0.06 2.81
CA ARG A 62 -7.86 -1.01 3.26
C ARG A 62 -8.94 -0.35 4.10
N PHE A 63 -8.57 0.68 4.88
CA PHE A 63 -9.46 1.36 5.82
C PHE A 63 -9.29 2.88 5.75
N ALA A 64 -10.30 3.63 6.20
CA ALA A 64 -10.21 5.10 6.33
C ALA A 64 -9.04 5.53 7.24
N THR A 65 -8.81 4.81 8.33
CA THR A 65 -7.74 5.07 9.31
C THR A 65 -6.33 4.85 8.76
N ASP A 66 -6.18 4.24 7.57
CA ASP A 66 -4.85 4.06 6.97
C ASP A 66 -4.18 5.41 6.64
N ILE A 67 -4.96 6.49 6.51
CA ILE A 67 -4.44 7.85 6.26
C ILE A 67 -3.83 8.51 7.49
N ASP A 68 -4.17 8.05 8.71
CA ASP A 68 -3.88 8.75 9.95
C ASP A 68 -2.38 8.94 10.15
N ARG A 69 -1.60 7.87 9.93
CA ARG A 69 -0.14 7.94 10.05
C ARG A 69 0.49 8.89 9.02
N ALA A 70 -0.05 8.95 7.80
CA ALA A 70 0.43 9.88 6.78
C ALA A 70 0.18 11.33 7.19
N HIS A 71 -1.00 11.61 7.77
CA HIS A 71 -1.32 12.94 8.29
C HIS A 71 -0.45 13.34 9.48
N GLU A 72 -0.16 12.43 10.41
CA GLU A 72 0.78 12.68 11.50
C GLU A 72 2.15 13.10 10.97
N ILE A 73 2.70 12.36 10.00
CA ILE A 73 3.99 12.67 9.37
C ILE A 73 3.94 14.04 8.67
N MET A 74 2.86 14.33 7.95
CA MET A 74 2.68 15.63 7.30
C MET A 74 2.60 16.80 8.29
N ASP A 75 1.97 16.60 9.46
CA ASP A 75 1.90 17.60 10.52
C ASP A 75 3.27 17.82 11.16
N GLU A 76 4.06 16.76 11.37
CA GLU A 76 5.44 16.84 11.86
C GLU A 76 6.36 17.60 10.87
N GLU A 77 6.20 17.40 9.56
CA GLU A 77 6.94 18.13 8.52
C GLU A 77 6.35 19.53 8.23
N GLY A 78 5.21 19.88 8.83
CA GLY A 78 4.58 21.20 8.70
C GLY A 78 3.91 21.46 7.34
N ARG A 79 3.62 20.42 6.55
CA ARG A 79 2.97 20.53 5.24
C ARG A 79 2.09 19.32 4.94
N ARG A 80 0.78 19.57 4.80
CA ARG A 80 -0.16 18.59 4.25
C ARG A 80 -0.23 18.67 2.72
N ILE A 81 -0.21 17.50 2.09
CA ILE A 81 -0.29 17.30 0.65
C ILE A 81 -1.51 16.41 0.38
N PRO A 82 -2.32 16.68 -0.66
CA PRO A 82 -3.44 15.80 -1.00
C PRO A 82 -3.02 14.34 -1.16
N ILE A 83 -3.79 13.42 -0.57
CA ILE A 83 -3.54 11.99 -0.63
C ILE A 83 -4.63 11.29 -1.45
N VAL A 84 -4.19 10.53 -2.46
CA VAL A 84 -5.03 9.67 -3.28
C VAL A 84 -4.93 8.23 -2.79
N ALA A 85 -6.05 7.64 -2.38
CA ALA A 85 -6.12 6.22 -2.03
C ALA A 85 -6.11 5.35 -3.30
N LYS A 86 -5.18 4.39 -3.37
CA LYS A 86 -5.18 3.37 -4.41
C LYS A 86 -6.00 2.15 -3.97
N ILE A 87 -7.08 1.87 -4.70
CA ILE A 87 -7.99 0.76 -4.44
C ILE A 87 -7.47 -0.49 -5.14
N GLU A 88 -6.83 -1.38 -4.38
CA GLU A 88 -6.15 -2.60 -4.89
C GLU A 88 -6.51 -3.86 -4.09
N LYS A 89 -7.17 -3.69 -2.95
CA LYS A 89 -7.50 -4.77 -2.01
C LYS A 89 -9.02 -4.93 -1.92
N PRO A 90 -9.55 -6.16 -1.77
CA PRO A 90 -10.98 -6.39 -1.55
C PRO A 90 -11.55 -5.55 -0.39
N GLN A 91 -10.80 -5.44 0.71
CA GLN A 91 -11.18 -4.64 1.88
C GLN A 91 -11.38 -3.16 1.53
N ALA A 92 -10.61 -2.62 0.60
CA ALA A 92 -10.76 -1.25 0.14
C ALA A 92 -12.09 -1.03 -0.58
N VAL A 93 -12.56 -2.05 -1.31
CA VAL A 93 -13.86 -2.02 -2.00
C VAL A 93 -14.99 -2.16 -0.99
N GLU A 94 -14.84 -3.02 0.01
CA GLU A 94 -15.81 -3.21 1.11
C GLU A 94 -15.98 -1.94 1.95
N ASN A 95 -14.88 -1.22 2.23
CA ASN A 95 -14.86 0.00 3.05
C ASN A 95 -14.85 1.30 2.22
N LEU A 96 -15.21 1.23 0.94
CA LEU A 96 -14.99 2.31 -0.01
C LEU A 96 -15.64 3.63 0.41
N GLU A 97 -16.84 3.57 0.97
CA GLU A 97 -17.57 4.77 1.38
C GLU A 97 -16.80 5.58 2.43
N ASP A 98 -16.20 4.91 3.41
CA ASP A 98 -15.45 5.58 4.47
C ASP A 98 -14.09 6.06 3.99
N ILE A 99 -13.45 5.32 3.08
CA ILE A 99 -12.21 5.77 2.41
C ILE A 99 -12.46 7.05 1.61
N VAL A 100 -13.54 7.10 0.82
CA VAL A 100 -13.90 8.28 0.01
C VAL A 100 -14.14 9.52 0.87
N LYS A 101 -14.64 9.36 2.11
CA LYS A 101 -14.90 10.48 3.03
C LYS A 101 -13.63 11.15 3.55
N VAL A 102 -12.50 10.42 3.63
CA VAL A 102 -11.30 10.89 4.32
C VAL A 102 -10.10 11.15 3.41
N PHE A 103 -10.06 10.56 2.22
CA PHE A 103 -9.00 10.79 1.22
C PHE A 103 -9.39 11.91 0.23
N ASP A 104 -8.39 12.63 -0.28
CA ASP A 104 -8.59 13.74 -1.22
C ASP A 104 -8.88 13.27 -2.65
N GLY A 105 -8.64 11.99 -2.93
CA GLY A 105 -8.96 11.38 -4.22
C GLY A 105 -8.84 9.85 -4.19
N ILE A 106 -9.36 9.22 -5.24
CA ILE A 106 -9.34 7.77 -5.42
C ILE A 106 -8.66 7.41 -6.75
N MET A 107 -7.82 6.38 -6.73
CA MET A 107 -7.24 5.74 -7.91
C MET A 107 -7.66 4.28 -7.99
N VAL A 108 -8.31 3.90 -9.10
CA VAL A 108 -8.60 2.49 -9.41
C VAL A 108 -7.35 1.86 -10.02
N ALA A 109 -6.55 1.19 -9.19
CA ALA A 109 -5.28 0.60 -9.59
C ALA A 109 -5.47 -0.86 -10.05
N ARG A 110 -5.59 -1.04 -11.37
CA ARG A 110 -5.92 -2.31 -12.05
C ARG A 110 -4.68 -3.13 -12.41
#